data_AF-A0A2D5JK83-F1
#
_entry.id   AF-A0A2D5JK83-F1
#
_cell.length_a   1.000
_cell.length_b   1.000
_cell.length_c   1.000
_cell.angle_alpha   90.00
_cell.angle_beta   90.00
_cell.angle_gamma   90.00
#
_symmetry.space_group_name_H-M   'P 1'
#
loop_
_entity.id
_entity.type
_entity.pdbx_description
1 polymer ?
#
loop_
_entity_poly.entity_id
_entity_poly.type
_entity_poly.pdbx_seq_one_letter_code
_entity_poly.pdbx_strand_id
1 'polypeptide(L)'
;MNKYKEIFDSIFRGGIIGGFATFILNLITISYWQRDGFDFLEIAFMTIMAGLFLFISTLSSNIYFLNNGIRNALKADSSVIKRTYQVLLSLIIAMLVFLMLDAIFFITDDSIAQDYAYMLKEMTENNGDTLPGFDDYASLPFGIQNAILTFIIGLLGSLISLAFVKKDGQLLKK
;
A
#
# COMPACT_ATOMS: atom_id res chain seq x y z
N MET A 1 -25.11 -19.12 9.10
CA MET A 1 -24.23 -18.04 9.58
C MET A 1 -22.83 -18.29 8.99
N ASN A 2 -22.19 -17.32 8.34
CA ASN A 2 -20.86 -17.55 7.73
C ASN A 2 -19.82 -17.77 8.84
N LYS A 3 -19.22 -18.97 8.85
CA LYS A 3 -18.28 -19.46 9.88
C LYS A 3 -17.02 -18.61 10.06
N TYR A 4 -16.74 -17.73 9.10
CA TYR A 4 -15.55 -16.88 9.09
C TYR A 4 -15.86 -15.38 9.10
N LYS A 5 -17.13 -14.99 9.33
CA LYS A 5 -17.58 -13.60 9.18
C LYS A 5 -16.70 -12.59 9.94
N GLU A 6 -16.47 -12.81 11.23
CA GLU A 6 -15.70 -11.90 12.08
C GLU A 6 -14.26 -11.67 11.60
N ILE A 7 -13.63 -12.73 11.08
CA ILE A 7 -12.27 -12.67 10.54
C ILE A 7 -12.27 -11.94 9.19
N PHE A 8 -13.19 -12.28 8.29
CA PHE A 8 -13.28 -11.64 6.98
C PHE A 8 -13.57 -10.15 7.12
N ASP A 9 -14.50 -9.76 7.99
CA ASP A 9 -14.82 -8.35 8.26
C ASP A 9 -13.58 -7.60 8.77
N SER A 10 -12.77 -8.26 9.60
CA SER A 10 -11.54 -7.66 10.15
C SER A 10 -10.43 -7.55 9.10
N ILE A 11 -10.24 -8.57 8.26
CA ILE A 11 -9.29 -8.54 7.13
C ILE A 11 -9.68 -7.42 6.15
N PHE A 12 -10.97 -7.35 5.80
CA PHE A 12 -11.47 -6.37 4.84
C PHE A 12 -11.34 -4.94 5.36
N ARG A 13 -11.70 -4.69 6.62
CA ARG A 13 -11.51 -3.39 7.26
C ARG A 13 -10.03 -3.00 7.36
N GLY A 14 -9.16 -3.94 7.76
CA GLY A 14 -7.72 -3.71 7.84
C GLY A 14 -7.10 -3.36 6.50
N GLY A 15 -7.52 -4.07 5.44
CA GLY A 15 -7.09 -3.80 4.07
C GLY A 15 -7.58 -2.45 3.56
N ILE A 16 -8.88 -2.15 3.68
CA ILE A 16 -9.45 -0.85 3.25
C ILE A 16 -8.76 0.31 3.95
N ILE A 17 -8.64 0.26 5.27
CA ILE A 17 -8.02 1.35 6.03
C ILE A 17 -6.55 1.48 5.68
N GLY A 18 -5.84 0.36 5.52
CA GLY A 18 -4.45 0.35 5.09
C GLY A 18 -4.24 1.00 3.72
N GLY A 19 -5.04 0.62 2.72
CA GLY A 19 -4.97 1.18 1.37
C GLY A 19 -5.36 2.65 1.32
N PHE A 20 -6.45 3.04 2.01
CA PHE A 20 -6.89 4.43 2.08
C PHE A 20 -5.87 5.33 2.77
N ALA A 21 -5.32 4.92 3.92
CA ALA A 21 -4.29 5.68 4.61
C ALA A 21 -3.03 5.85 3.75
N THR A 22 -2.63 4.79 3.05
CA THR A 22 -1.50 4.83 2.09
C THR A 22 -1.75 5.87 1.01
N PHE A 23 -2.92 5.85 0.39
CA PHE A 23 -3.30 6.81 -0.64
C PHE A 23 -3.24 8.26 -0.12
N ILE A 24 -3.86 8.55 1.02
CA ILE A 24 -3.89 9.91 1.58
C ILE A 24 -2.48 10.41 1.91
N LEU A 25 -1.64 9.58 2.54
CA LEU A 25 -0.26 9.95 2.85
C LEU A 25 0.56 10.21 1.58
N ASN A 26 0.40 9.34 0.57
CA ASN A 26 1.08 9.50 -0.70
C ASN A 26 0.65 10.78 -1.42
N LEU A 27 -0.66 11.01 -1.51
CA LEU A 27 -1.24 12.19 -2.15
C LEU A 27 -0.78 13.49 -1.47
N ILE A 28 -0.87 13.58 -0.15
CA ILE A 28 -0.44 14.77 0.60
C ILE A 28 1.05 15.05 0.35
N THR A 29 1.88 14.01 0.37
CA THR A 29 3.33 14.16 0.19
C THR A 29 3.68 14.63 -1.21
N ILE A 30 3.08 14.00 -2.23
CA ILE A 30 3.36 14.35 -3.63
C ILE A 30 2.82 15.73 -3.97
N SER A 31 1.61 16.07 -3.53
CA SER A 31 1.05 17.42 -3.72
C SER A 31 1.87 18.49 -3.00
N TYR A 32 2.49 18.16 -1.87
CA TYR A 32 3.40 19.07 -1.16
C TYR A 32 4.68 19.32 -1.97
N TRP A 33 5.31 18.26 -2.49
CA TRP A 33 6.53 18.37 -3.31
C TRP A 33 6.28 19.04 -4.66
N GLN A 34 5.13 18.78 -5.30
CA GLN A 34 4.79 19.40 -6.58
C GLN A 34 4.74 20.93 -6.51
N ARG A 35 4.46 21.52 -5.33
CA ARG A 35 4.28 22.98 -5.18
C ARG A 35 5.50 23.79 -5.64
N ASP A 36 6.69 23.27 -5.35
CA ASP A 36 7.94 23.98 -5.62
C ASP A 36 8.68 23.37 -6.84
N GLY A 37 8.03 22.44 -7.55
CA GLY A 37 8.60 21.58 -8.59
C GLY A 37 9.38 20.41 -7.99
N PHE A 38 9.45 19.28 -8.70
CA PHE A 38 10.17 18.10 -8.20
C PHE A 38 11.69 18.26 -8.37
N ASP A 39 12.44 18.08 -7.29
CA ASP A 39 13.89 17.92 -7.37
C ASP A 39 14.30 16.45 -7.60
N PHE A 40 15.58 16.24 -7.94
CA PHE A 40 16.12 14.90 -8.20
C PHE A 40 15.94 13.94 -7.01
N LEU A 41 16.10 14.46 -5.79
CA LEU A 41 16.04 13.66 -4.57
C LEU A 41 14.59 13.25 -4.26
N GLU A 42 13.65 14.18 -4.41
CA GLU A 42 12.22 13.97 -4.29
C GLU A 42 11.75 12.88 -5.24
N ILE A 43 12.21 12.87 -6.49
CA ILE A 43 11.88 11.82 -7.47
C ILE A 43 12.42 10.45 -7.04
N ALA A 44 13.68 10.40 -6.61
CA ALA A 44 14.27 9.17 -6.10
C ALA A 44 13.43 8.63 -4.92
N PHE A 45 12.99 9.50 -4.02
CA PHE A 45 12.11 9.13 -2.92
C PHE A 45 10.71 8.73 -3.40
N MET A 46 10.09 9.44 -4.34
CA MET A 46 8.74 9.17 -4.87
C MET A 46 8.57 7.71 -5.30
N THR A 47 9.62 7.13 -5.87
CA THR A 47 9.67 5.71 -6.29
C THR A 47 9.41 4.74 -5.12
N ILE A 48 9.87 5.06 -3.91
CA ILE A 48 9.75 4.20 -2.72
C ILE A 48 8.68 4.67 -1.72
N MET A 49 8.25 5.94 -1.78
CA MET A 49 7.37 6.55 -0.78
C MET A 49 6.04 5.82 -0.62
N ALA A 50 5.35 5.52 -1.73
CA ALA A 50 4.10 4.78 -1.69
C ALA A 50 4.26 3.41 -1.00
N GLY A 51 5.38 2.72 -1.26
CA GLY A 51 5.76 1.49 -0.58
C GLY A 51 5.98 1.67 0.93
N LEU A 52 6.67 2.72 1.35
CA LEU A 52 6.90 3.03 2.77
C LEU A 52 5.58 3.34 3.49
N PHE A 53 4.68 4.10 2.87
CA PHE A 53 3.37 4.38 3.43
C PHE A 53 2.50 3.11 3.50
N LEU A 54 2.57 2.25 2.48
CA LEU A 54 1.89 0.95 2.50
C LEU A 54 2.46 0.05 3.61
N PHE A 55 3.77 0.04 3.80
CA PHE A 55 4.43 -0.68 4.89
C PHE A 55 3.89 -0.26 6.26
N ILE A 56 3.90 1.04 6.56
CA ILE A 56 3.47 1.54 7.87
C ILE A 56 1.97 1.28 8.05
N SER A 57 1.18 1.59 7.02
CA SER A 57 -0.29 1.45 7.08
C SER A 57 -0.72 0.00 7.25
N THR A 58 -0.14 -0.93 6.48
CA THR A 58 -0.46 -2.37 6.60
C THR A 58 0.07 -2.96 7.90
N LEU A 59 1.25 -2.55 8.37
CA LEU A 59 1.78 -2.99 9.66
C LEU A 59 0.82 -2.61 10.79
N SER A 60 0.47 -1.34 10.90
CA SER A 60 -0.43 -0.84 11.95
C SER A 60 -1.85 -1.39 11.83
N SER A 61 -2.42 -1.42 10.62
CA SER A 61 -3.78 -1.92 10.41
C SER A 61 -3.88 -3.42 10.69
N ASN A 62 -2.92 -4.22 10.24
CA ASN A 62 -2.91 -5.66 10.51
C ASN A 62 -2.78 -5.96 12.00
N ILE A 63 -1.89 -5.26 12.70
CA ILE A 63 -1.73 -5.40 14.15
C ILE A 63 -3.05 -5.15 14.87
N TYR A 64 -3.76 -4.07 14.55
CA TYR A 64 -4.99 -3.72 15.24
C TYR A 64 -6.17 -4.62 14.83
N PHE A 65 -6.49 -4.67 13.54
CA PHE A 65 -7.70 -5.33 13.06
C PHE A 65 -7.63 -6.85 13.14
N LEU A 66 -6.50 -7.47 12.78
CA LEU A 66 -6.42 -8.94 12.76
C LEU A 66 -6.41 -9.52 14.19
N ASN A 67 -5.73 -8.88 15.14
CA ASN A 67 -5.82 -9.30 16.55
C ASN A 67 -7.24 -9.16 17.11
N ASN A 68 -7.91 -8.04 16.83
CA ASN A 68 -9.30 -7.85 17.23
C ASN A 68 -10.23 -8.90 16.59
N GLY A 69 -10.04 -9.18 15.30
CA GLY A 69 -10.80 -10.18 14.56
C GLY A 69 -10.61 -11.60 15.12
N ILE A 70 -9.37 -11.99 15.39
CA ILE A 70 -9.06 -13.28 16.03
C ILE A 70 -9.74 -13.39 17.39
N ARG A 71 -9.62 -12.36 18.24
CA ARG A 71 -10.24 -12.35 19.56
C ARG A 71 -11.76 -12.46 19.47
N ASN A 72 -12.40 -11.75 18.55
CA ASN A 72 -13.85 -11.78 18.38
C ASN A 72 -14.32 -13.14 17.84
N ALA A 73 -13.59 -13.72 16.87
CA ALA A 73 -13.90 -15.04 16.34
C ALA A 73 -13.80 -16.13 17.42
N LEU A 74 -12.77 -16.08 18.28
CA LEU A 74 -12.62 -17.02 19.39
C LEU A 74 -13.73 -16.87 20.43
N LYS A 75 -14.17 -15.65 20.74
CA LYS A 75 -15.31 -15.41 21.67
C LYS A 75 -16.65 -15.89 21.11
N ALA A 76 -16.78 -15.92 19.79
CA ALA A 76 -18.00 -16.32 19.08
C ALA A 76 -17.96 -17.80 18.62
N ASP A 77 -17.03 -18.61 19.14
CA ASP A 77 -16.79 -20.01 18.72
C ASP A 77 -16.72 -20.19 17.19
N SER A 78 -16.21 -19.17 16.50
CA SER A 78 -16.05 -19.13 15.05
C SER A 78 -14.68 -19.63 14.63
N SER A 79 -14.55 -20.09 13.38
CA SER A 79 -13.26 -20.58 12.91
C SER A 79 -12.32 -19.47 12.47
N VAL A 80 -11.03 -19.71 12.70
CA VAL A 80 -9.95 -18.78 12.40
C VAL A 80 -9.12 -19.36 11.25
N ILE A 81 -8.93 -18.59 10.18
CA ILE A 81 -8.02 -18.97 9.10
C ILE A 81 -6.55 -18.76 9.51
N LYS A 82 -5.59 -19.34 8.80
CA LYS A 82 -4.16 -19.16 9.09
C LYS A 82 -3.78 -17.67 9.05
N ARG A 83 -3.07 -17.19 10.07
CA ARG A 83 -2.61 -15.78 10.20
C ARG A 83 -1.89 -15.27 8.96
N THR A 84 -1.04 -16.10 8.34
CA THR A 84 -0.36 -15.77 7.08
C THR A 84 -1.34 -15.37 5.98
N TYR A 85 -2.45 -16.11 5.83
CA TYR A 85 -3.47 -15.76 4.83
C TYR A 85 -4.24 -14.50 5.21
N GLN A 86 -4.51 -14.27 6.50
CA GLN A 86 -5.17 -13.04 6.96
C GLN A 86 -4.37 -11.80 6.57
N VAL A 87 -3.07 -11.83 6.85
CA VAL A 87 -2.12 -10.75 6.56
C VAL A 87 -1.96 -10.54 5.05
N LEU A 88 -1.76 -11.62 4.28
CA LEU A 88 -1.60 -11.52 2.82
C LEU A 88 -2.87 -11.03 2.12
N LEU A 89 -4.05 -11.49 2.55
CA LEU A 89 -5.33 -11.00 2.00
C LEU A 89 -5.54 -9.53 2.33
N SER A 90 -5.22 -9.10 3.56
CA SER A 90 -5.27 -7.69 3.97
C SER A 90 -4.36 -6.82 3.09
N LEU A 91 -3.13 -7.27 2.81
CA LEU A 91 -2.21 -6.61 1.88
C LEU A 91 -2.79 -6.46 0.47
N ILE A 92 -3.33 -7.55 -0.09
CA ILE A 92 -3.92 -7.52 -1.44
C ILE A 92 -5.07 -6.50 -1.49
N ILE A 93 -5.94 -6.50 -0.49
CA ILE A 93 -7.04 -5.54 -0.41
C ILE A 93 -6.50 -4.11 -0.27
N ALA A 94 -5.49 -3.87 0.57
CA ALA A 94 -4.86 -2.57 0.73
C ALA A 94 -4.25 -2.07 -0.59
N MET A 95 -3.53 -2.93 -1.30
CA MET A 95 -2.93 -2.62 -2.60
C MET A 95 -4.01 -2.26 -3.63
N LEU A 96 -5.07 -3.05 -3.73
CA LEU A 96 -6.18 -2.77 -4.64
C LEU A 96 -6.87 -1.44 -4.31
N VAL A 97 -7.15 -1.18 -3.03
CA VAL A 97 -7.77 0.08 -2.59
C VAL A 97 -6.88 1.27 -2.91
N PHE A 98 -5.58 1.18 -2.61
CA PHE A 98 -4.61 2.21 -2.95
C PHE A 98 -4.59 2.49 -4.46
N LEU A 99 -4.39 1.45 -5.29
CA LEU A 99 -4.31 1.60 -6.75
C LEU A 99 -5.61 2.10 -7.37
N MET A 100 -6.77 1.70 -6.86
CA MET A 100 -8.05 2.20 -7.34
C MET A 100 -8.21 3.71 -7.05
N LEU A 101 -7.88 4.15 -5.84
CA LEU A 101 -7.96 5.57 -5.47
C LEU A 101 -6.94 6.40 -6.27
N ASP A 102 -5.72 5.89 -6.41
CA ASP A 102 -4.65 6.51 -7.20
C ASP A 102 -5.06 6.66 -8.67
N ALA A 103 -5.56 5.59 -9.29
CA ALA A 103 -6.05 5.64 -10.66
C ALA A 103 -7.22 6.61 -10.83
N ILE A 104 -8.21 6.61 -9.92
CA ILE A 104 -9.33 7.55 -9.97
C ILE A 104 -8.85 9.00 -9.92
N PHE A 105 -7.86 9.29 -9.08
CA PHE A 105 -7.32 10.64 -8.94
C PHE A 105 -6.50 11.06 -10.17
N PHE A 106 -5.50 10.25 -10.55
CA PHE A 106 -4.56 10.61 -11.61
C PHE A 106 -5.09 10.40 -13.04
N ILE A 107 -6.28 9.82 -13.21
CA ILE A 107 -7.01 9.90 -14.50
C ILE A 107 -7.54 11.33 -14.73
N THR A 108 -7.81 12.10 -13.65
CA THR A 108 -8.35 13.46 -13.77
C THR A 108 -7.28 14.54 -13.87
N ASP A 109 -6.10 14.29 -13.32
CA ASP A 109 -4.92 15.14 -13.40
C ASP A 109 -3.69 14.25 -13.50
N ASP A 110 -3.13 14.09 -14.71
CA ASP A 110 -1.97 13.24 -14.97
C ASP A 110 -0.64 14.00 -14.89
N SER A 111 -0.66 15.30 -14.55
CA SER A 111 0.55 16.14 -14.53
C SER A 111 1.67 15.55 -13.69
N ILE A 112 1.37 15.11 -12.47
CA ILE A 112 2.33 14.46 -11.57
C ILE A 112 2.92 13.19 -12.18
N ALA A 113 2.08 12.36 -12.80
CA ALA A 113 2.52 11.08 -13.35
C ALA A 113 3.40 11.28 -14.59
N GLN A 114 3.07 12.29 -15.41
CA GLN A 114 3.87 12.71 -16.56
C GLN A 114 5.20 13.32 -16.10
N ASP A 115 5.18 14.30 -15.20
CA ASP A 115 6.39 14.99 -14.70
C ASP A 115 7.39 14.00 -14.10
N TYR A 116 6.91 13.07 -13.27
CA TYR A 116 7.73 12.02 -12.70
C TYR A 116 8.35 11.12 -13.79
N ALA A 117 7.55 10.68 -14.77
CA ALA A 117 8.05 9.87 -15.87
C ALA A 117 9.10 10.62 -16.70
N TYR A 118 8.84 11.87 -17.10
CA TYR A 118 9.77 12.68 -17.89
C TYR A 118 11.10 12.89 -17.17
N MET A 119 11.08 13.12 -15.87
CA MET A 119 12.33 13.27 -15.12
C MET A 119 13.09 11.96 -14.97
N LEU A 120 12.41 10.81 -14.82
CA LEU A 120 13.08 9.51 -14.91
C LEU A 120 13.76 9.31 -16.28
N LYS A 121 13.08 9.70 -17.36
CA LYS A 121 13.63 9.64 -18.72
C LYS A 121 14.88 10.50 -18.85
N GLU A 122 14.84 11.74 -18.38
CA GLU A 122 16.00 12.64 -18.41
C GLU A 122 17.19 12.03 -17.65
N MET A 123 16.96 11.43 -16.47
CA MET A 123 18.01 10.75 -15.71
C MET A 123 18.60 9.56 -16.47
N THR A 124 17.78 8.78 -17.19
CA THR A 124 18.24 7.63 -17.97
C THR A 124 19.00 8.06 -19.23
N GLU A 125 18.51 9.06 -19.96
CA GLU A 125 19.18 9.58 -21.16
C GLU A 125 20.53 10.24 -20.81
N ASN A 126 20.63 10.93 -19.66
CA ASN A 126 21.89 11.45 -19.14
C ASN A 126 22.93 10.36 -18.83
N ASN A 127 22.49 9.12 -18.59
CA ASN A 127 23.36 7.96 -18.41
C ASN A 127 23.70 7.23 -19.72
N GLY A 128 23.21 7.72 -20.87
CA GLY A 128 23.46 7.14 -22.19
C GLY A 128 22.54 5.98 -22.56
N ASP A 129 21.50 5.75 -21.78
CA ASP A 129 20.52 4.68 -22.00
C ASP A 129 19.28 5.21 -22.76
N THR A 130 18.62 4.33 -23.51
CA THR A 130 17.32 4.63 -24.17
C THR A 130 16.18 3.91 -23.46
N LEU A 131 15.02 4.55 -23.33
CA LEU A 131 13.81 4.00 -22.72
C LEU A 131 12.75 3.61 -23.78
N PRO A 132 12.79 2.38 -24.32
CA PRO A 132 11.69 1.88 -25.14
C PRO A 132 10.42 1.77 -24.29
N GLY A 133 9.28 2.21 -24.84
CA GLY A 133 7.98 2.15 -24.15
C GLY A 133 7.72 3.29 -23.15
N PHE A 134 8.49 4.39 -23.23
CA PHE A 134 8.31 5.55 -22.36
C PHE A 134 6.89 6.13 -22.42
N ASP A 135 6.33 6.33 -23.62
CA ASP A 135 5.02 6.94 -23.78
C ASP A 135 3.92 6.10 -23.10
N ASP A 136 4.01 4.77 -23.21
CA ASP A 136 3.10 3.85 -22.54
C ASP A 136 3.26 3.95 -21.01
N TYR A 137 4.50 4.00 -20.50
CA TYR A 137 4.78 4.14 -19.07
C TYR A 137 4.28 5.47 -18.49
N ALA A 138 4.55 6.58 -19.18
CA ALA A 138 4.16 7.92 -18.75
C ALA A 138 2.64 8.10 -18.69
N SER A 139 1.89 7.37 -19.52
CA SER A 139 0.43 7.37 -19.51
C SER A 139 -0.21 6.64 -18.31
N LEU A 140 0.57 5.88 -17.54
CA LEU A 140 0.06 5.13 -16.39
C LEU A 140 -0.12 6.07 -15.18
N PRO A 141 -1.16 5.86 -14.35
CA PRO A 141 -1.27 6.49 -13.04
C PRO A 141 -0.02 6.28 -12.18
N PHE A 142 0.32 7.28 -11.37
CA PHE A 142 1.54 7.31 -10.56
C PHE A 142 1.75 6.06 -9.69
N GLY A 143 0.70 5.58 -9.02
CA GLY A 143 0.73 4.38 -8.20
C GLY A 143 0.92 3.10 -9.01
N ILE A 144 0.48 3.07 -10.27
CA ILE A 144 0.73 1.95 -11.20
C ILE A 144 2.18 1.95 -11.67
N GLN A 145 2.72 3.11 -12.03
CA GLN A 145 4.14 3.27 -12.40
C GLN A 145 5.07 2.72 -11.30
N ASN A 146 4.66 2.82 -10.03
CA ASN A 146 5.43 2.38 -8.86
C ASN A 146 4.88 1.11 -8.18
N ALA A 147 3.96 0.38 -8.83
CA ALA A 147 3.20 -0.70 -8.18
C ALA A 147 4.06 -1.86 -7.69
N ILE A 148 5.09 -2.25 -8.46
CA ILE A 148 5.96 -3.38 -8.11
C ILE A 148 6.73 -3.08 -6.83
N LEU A 149 7.40 -1.92 -6.76
CA LEU A 149 8.19 -1.55 -5.60
C LEU A 149 7.31 -1.29 -4.39
N THR A 150 6.16 -0.65 -4.60
CA THR A 150 5.13 -0.46 -3.58
C THR A 150 4.68 -1.80 -2.98
N PHE A 151 4.41 -2.79 -3.83
CA PHE A 151 4.02 -4.13 -3.38
C PHE A 151 5.13 -4.84 -2.61
N ILE A 152 6.37 -4.80 -3.09
CA ILE A 152 7.51 -5.45 -2.41
C ILE A 152 7.71 -4.87 -1.00
N ILE A 153 7.69 -3.54 -0.86
CA ILE A 153 7.87 -2.89 0.44
C ILE A 153 6.64 -3.14 1.34
N GLY A 154 5.42 -3.06 0.81
CA GLY A 154 4.20 -3.40 1.55
C GLY A 154 4.16 -4.87 2.02
N LEU A 155 4.70 -5.78 1.22
CA LEU A 155 4.87 -7.18 1.58
C LEU A 155 5.79 -7.35 2.80
N LEU A 156 6.90 -6.60 2.87
CA LEU A 156 7.77 -6.60 4.04
C LEU A 156 7.02 -6.15 5.30
N GLY A 157 6.23 -5.08 5.23
CA GLY A 157 5.41 -4.59 6.34
C GLY A 157 4.39 -5.63 6.81
N SER A 158 3.78 -6.31 5.84
CA SER A 158 2.86 -7.42 6.10
C SER A 158 3.56 -8.61 6.76
N LEU A 159 4.73 -9.04 6.27
CA LEU A 159 5.49 -10.13 6.88
C LEU A 159 5.93 -9.80 8.31
N ILE A 160 6.38 -8.57 8.56
CA ILE A 160 6.74 -8.10 9.91
C ILE A 160 5.51 -8.11 10.83
N SER A 161 4.32 -7.73 10.33
CA SER A 161 3.09 -7.76 11.12
C SER A 161 2.75 -9.14 11.70
N LEU A 162 3.19 -10.24 11.07
CA LEU A 162 2.97 -11.61 11.58
C LEU A 162 3.60 -11.85 12.95
N ALA A 163 4.69 -11.15 13.29
CA ALA A 163 5.30 -11.23 14.62
C ALA A 163 4.37 -10.67 15.72
N PHE A 164 3.46 -9.77 15.35
CA PHE A 164 2.57 -9.03 16.24
C PHE A 164 1.12 -9.51 16.19
N VAL A 165 0.68 -10.13 15.11
CA VAL A 165 -0.65 -10.79 15.03
C VAL A 165 -0.60 -12.09 15.83
N LYS A 166 -1.19 -12.14 17.02
CA LYS A 166 -1.13 -13.28 17.95
C LYS A 166 -2.24 -14.31 17.68
N LYS A 167 -2.00 -15.57 18.04
CA LYS A 167 -2.97 -16.67 17.83
C LYS A 167 -4.22 -16.55 18.70
N ASP A 168 -4.09 -15.91 19.86
CA ASP A 168 -5.15 -15.62 20.82
C ASP A 168 -5.76 -14.21 20.64
N GLY A 169 -5.24 -13.42 19.70
CA GLY A 169 -5.62 -12.02 19.50
C GLY A 169 -5.25 -11.09 20.65
N GLN A 170 -4.41 -11.52 21.61
CA GLN A 170 -3.99 -10.70 22.75
C GLN A 170 -2.62 -10.08 22.49
N LEU A 171 -2.61 -8.79 22.16
CA LEU A 171 -1.39 -8.01 21.94
C LEU A 171 -0.56 -7.80 23.22
N LEU A 172 -1.24 -7.61 24.35
CA LEU A 172 -0.64 -7.48 25.67
C LEU A 172 -1.21 -8.60 26.54
N LYS A 173 -0.36 -9.51 27.01
CA LYS A 173 -0.74 -10.44 28.07
C LYS A 173 -0.91 -9.62 29.34
N LYS A 174 -2.13 -9.60 29.89
CA LYS A 174 -2.37 -9.12 31.25
C LYS A 174 -1.92 -10.19 32.23
#